data_AF-A0A2A5AUC2-F1
#
_entry.id   AF-A0A2A5AUC2-F1
#
_cell.length_a   1.000
_cell.length_b   1.000
_cell.length_c   1.000
_cell.angle_alpha   90.00
_cell.angle_beta   90.00
_cell.angle_gamma   90.00
#
_symmetry.space_group_name_H-M   'P 1'
#
loop_
_entity.id
_entity.type
_entity.pdbx_description
1 polymer ?
#
loop_
_entity_poly.entity_id
_entity_poly.type
_entity_poly.pdbx_seq_one_letter_code
_entity_poly.pdbx_strand_id
1 'polypeptide(L)'
;MFESISCNTVGTVDDSSATEKAMLKMLKKFSVNVEDSRATHLGESFVRFPFTSKRKRMSSVASNISEQRYGYDKRLHIKGAAEIILACCSHYIDDNGAEQEMTASIKDGVLGVIEFFGTQALRCICVAYKDI
;
A
#
# COMPACT_ATOMS: atom_id res chain seq x y z
N MET A 1 0.79 -8.08 -0.41
CA MET A 1 0.72 -6.96 -1.38
C MET A 1 -0.70 -6.68 -1.89
N PHE A 2 -1.40 -7.65 -2.50
CA PHE A 2 -2.72 -7.41 -3.12
C PHE A 2 -3.83 -6.98 -2.16
N GLU A 3 -3.86 -7.53 -0.94
CA GLU A 3 -4.75 -7.07 0.14
C GLU A 3 -4.56 -5.57 0.42
N SER A 4 -3.31 -5.12 0.57
CA SER A 4 -2.99 -3.71 0.85
C SER A 4 -3.55 -2.77 -0.21
N ILE A 5 -3.41 -3.14 -1.49
CA ILE A 5 -3.92 -2.35 -2.59
C ILE A 5 -5.46 -2.43 -2.60
N SER A 6 -6.06 -3.61 -2.52
CA SER A 6 -7.52 -3.78 -2.57
C SER A 6 -8.24 -2.98 -1.48
N CYS A 7 -7.72 -3.06 -0.25
CA CYS A 7 -8.28 -2.43 0.95
C CYS A 7 -7.99 -0.93 1.03
N ASN A 8 -6.92 -0.44 0.40
CA ASN A 8 -6.52 0.96 0.43
C ASN A 8 -6.78 1.71 -0.89
N THR A 9 -7.56 1.13 -1.80
CA THR A 9 -7.94 1.75 -3.08
C THR A 9 -9.43 2.08 -3.07
N VAL A 10 -9.83 3.17 -3.74
CA VAL A 10 -11.21 3.70 -3.70
C VAL A 10 -11.88 3.60 -5.06
N GLY A 11 -13.17 3.25 -5.04
CA GLY A 11 -14.01 3.20 -6.24
C GLY A 11 -13.75 2.00 -7.13
N THR A 12 -14.21 2.14 -8.37
CA THR A 12 -14.15 1.14 -9.44
C THR A 12 -13.13 1.55 -10.51
N VAL A 13 -12.90 0.70 -11.50
CA VAL A 13 -11.99 1.02 -12.62
C VAL A 13 -12.49 2.21 -13.43
N ASP A 14 -13.80 2.46 -13.45
CA ASP A 14 -14.40 3.49 -14.30
C ASP A 14 -14.33 4.87 -13.63
N ASP A 15 -14.62 4.96 -12.33
CA ASP A 15 -14.82 6.23 -11.63
C ASP A 15 -13.64 6.68 -10.74
N SER A 16 -12.55 5.92 -10.74
CA SER A 16 -11.39 6.20 -9.88
C SER A 16 -10.35 7.12 -10.53
N SER A 17 -9.57 7.82 -9.70
CA SER A 17 -8.47 8.68 -10.16
C SER A 17 -7.40 7.88 -10.92
N ALA A 18 -6.58 8.53 -11.74
CA ALA A 18 -5.61 7.83 -12.60
C ALA A 18 -4.70 6.83 -11.87
N THR A 19 -4.21 7.18 -10.67
CA THR A 19 -3.37 6.28 -9.85
C THR A 19 -4.17 5.08 -9.33
N GLU A 20 -5.36 5.32 -8.79
CA GLU A 20 -6.26 4.26 -8.30
C GLU A 20 -6.66 3.32 -9.43
N LYS A 21 -7.02 3.88 -10.59
CA LYS A 21 -7.38 3.16 -11.81
C LYS A 21 -6.25 2.25 -12.29
N ALA A 22 -5.01 2.73 -12.27
CA ALA A 22 -3.85 1.92 -12.62
C ALA A 22 -3.69 0.72 -11.67
N MET A 23 -3.87 0.92 -10.36
CA MET A 23 -3.83 -0.15 -9.36
C MET A 23 -4.97 -1.15 -9.52
N LEU A 24 -6.21 -0.70 -9.73
CA LEU A 24 -7.35 -1.58 -9.95
C LEU A 24 -7.20 -2.40 -11.24
N LYS A 25 -6.71 -1.79 -12.32
CA LYS A 25 -6.38 -2.51 -13.56
C LYS A 25 -5.28 -3.54 -13.35
N MET A 26 -4.27 -3.23 -12.54
CA MET A 26 -3.22 -4.17 -12.16
C MET A 26 -3.81 -5.37 -11.41
N LEU A 27 -4.63 -5.14 -10.38
CA LEU A 27 -5.28 -6.21 -9.61
C LEU A 27 -6.16 -7.10 -10.51
N LYS A 28 -6.92 -6.50 -11.43
CA LYS A 28 -7.72 -7.23 -12.42
C LYS A 28 -6.85 -8.11 -13.33
N LYS A 29 -5.68 -7.64 -13.76
CA LYS A 29 -4.73 -8.43 -14.56
C LYS A 29 -4.14 -9.60 -13.78
N PHE A 30 -4.00 -9.48 -12.46
CA PHE A 30 -3.56 -10.55 -11.57
C PHE A 30 -4.71 -11.43 -11.07
N SER A 31 -5.92 -11.31 -11.66
CA SER A 31 -7.10 -12.11 -11.28
C SER A 31 -7.50 -11.96 -9.81
N VAL A 32 -7.22 -10.81 -9.20
CA VAL A 32 -7.60 -10.52 -7.81
C VAL A 32 -9.05 -10.02 -7.78
N ASN A 33 -9.91 -10.68 -6.99
CA ASN A 33 -11.25 -10.18 -6.71
C ASN A 33 -11.19 -9.08 -5.62
N VAL A 34 -11.21 -7.84 -6.07
CA VAL A 34 -11.11 -6.66 -5.21
C VAL A 34 -12.32 -6.54 -4.28
N GLU A 35 -13.52 -6.86 -4.76
CA GLU A 35 -14.74 -6.73 -3.98
C GLU A 35 -14.82 -7.77 -2.87
N ASP A 36 -14.43 -9.02 -3.13
CA ASP A 36 -14.34 -10.05 -2.09
C ASP A 36 -13.31 -9.70 -1.02
N SER A 37 -12.15 -9.17 -1.44
CA SER A 37 -11.11 -8.72 -0.51
C SER A 37 -11.61 -7.56 0.35
N ARG A 38 -12.31 -6.58 -0.24
CA ARG A 38 -12.92 -5.47 0.51
C ARG A 38 -14.01 -5.97 1.47
N ALA A 39 -14.89 -6.87 1.03
CA ALA A 39 -15.95 -7.42 1.88
C ALA A 39 -15.40 -8.22 3.07
N THR A 40 -14.26 -8.88 2.87
CA THR A 40 -13.59 -9.67 3.92
C THR A 40 -12.87 -8.78 4.94
N HIS A 41 -12.18 -7.74 4.47
CA HIS A 41 -11.24 -6.99 5.30
C HIS A 41 -11.70 -5.57 5.69
N LEU A 42 -12.67 -5.00 4.99
CA LEU A 42 -13.25 -3.68 5.30
C LEU A 42 -14.68 -3.89 5.83
N GLY A 43 -14.84 -3.83 7.15
CA GLY A 43 -16.18 -3.84 7.76
C GLY A 43 -17.00 -2.58 7.40
N GLU A 44 -18.31 -2.59 7.66
CA GLU A 44 -19.22 -1.46 7.33
C GLU A 44 -18.73 -0.09 7.84
N SER A 45 -18.09 -0.05 9.01
CA SER A 45 -17.56 1.17 9.64
C SER A 45 -16.03 1.16 9.73
N PHE A 46 -15.34 0.79 8.64
CA PHE A 46 -13.88 0.80 8.60
C PHE A 46 -13.30 2.23 8.62
N VAL A 47 -12.10 2.37 9.19
CA VAL A 47 -11.42 3.67 9.28
C VAL A 47 -10.56 3.90 8.04
N ARG A 48 -10.77 5.05 7.38
CA ARG A 48 -9.95 5.52 6.26
C ARG A 48 -9.50 6.95 6.48
N PHE A 49 -8.21 7.16 6.26
CA PHE A 49 -7.61 8.49 6.17
C PHE A 49 -7.37 8.79 4.69
N PRO A 50 -8.16 9.69 4.09
CA PRO A 50 -8.05 10.00 2.68
C PRO A 50 -6.72 10.67 2.36
N PHE A 51 -6.38 10.67 1.06
CA PHE A 51 -5.21 11.39 0.58
C PHE A 51 -5.40 12.89 0.79
N THR A 52 -4.37 13.55 1.31
CA THR A 52 -4.32 15.01 1.35
C THR A 52 -2.97 15.48 0.81
N SER A 53 -2.94 16.63 0.13
CA SER A 53 -1.71 17.22 -0.41
C SER A 53 -0.68 17.50 0.68
N LYS A 54 -1.13 17.81 1.91
CA LYS A 54 -0.27 17.97 3.10
C LYS A 54 0.40 16.66 3.53
N ARG A 55 -0.33 15.54 3.51
CA ARG A 55 0.19 14.24 3.96
C ARG A 55 0.86 13.43 2.85
N LYS A 56 0.51 13.67 1.58
CA LYS A 56 0.95 12.91 0.39
C LYS A 56 0.78 11.39 0.50
N ARG A 57 -0.17 10.93 1.32
CA ARG A 57 -0.46 9.52 1.56
C ARG A 57 -1.90 9.34 2.04
N MET A 58 -2.42 8.14 1.86
CA MET A 58 -3.70 7.70 2.39
C MET A 58 -3.57 6.33 3.04
N SER A 59 -4.43 6.03 3.99
CA SER A 59 -4.39 4.77 4.72
C SER A 59 -5.78 4.26 5.08
N SER A 60 -5.92 2.95 5.17
CA SER A 60 -7.16 2.27 5.56
C SER A 60 -6.84 1.19 6.59
N VAL A 61 -7.69 1.04 7.60
CA VAL A 61 -7.59 -0.04 8.57
C VAL A 61 -8.37 -1.23 8.04
N ALA A 62 -7.68 -2.34 7.81
CA ALA A 62 -8.25 -3.64 7.51
C ALA A 62 -8.37 -4.48 8.79
N SER A 63 -9.35 -5.38 8.80
CA SER A 63 -9.58 -6.39 9.85
C SER A 63 -9.53 -7.80 9.26
N ASN A 64 -9.72 -8.84 10.09
CA ASN A 64 -9.64 -10.24 9.68
C ASN A 64 -8.29 -10.61 9.02
N ILE A 65 -7.19 -10.05 9.54
CA ILE A 65 -5.84 -10.36 9.08
C ILE A 65 -5.39 -11.67 9.73
N SER A 66 -5.02 -12.66 8.91
CA SER A 66 -4.56 -13.98 9.38
C SER A 66 -3.13 -13.94 9.92
N GLU A 67 -2.27 -13.13 9.33
CA GLU A 67 -0.86 -12.98 9.70
C GLU A 67 -0.70 -11.89 10.76
N GLN A 68 -0.88 -12.26 12.03
CA GLN A 68 -0.93 -11.32 13.15
C GLN A 68 0.39 -11.26 13.91
N ARG A 69 1.13 -10.15 13.80
CA ARG A 69 2.37 -9.96 14.57
C ARG A 69 2.14 -9.73 16.07
N TYR A 70 1.04 -9.07 16.42
CA TYR A 70 0.76 -8.63 17.80
C TYR A 70 -0.51 -9.24 18.41
N GLY A 71 -1.05 -10.30 17.81
CA GLY A 71 -2.28 -10.97 18.28
C GLY A 71 -3.57 -10.17 18.07
N TYR A 72 -3.50 -9.09 17.30
CA TYR A 72 -4.66 -8.34 16.82
C TYR A 72 -4.83 -8.59 15.32
N ASP A 73 -6.09 -8.75 14.90
CA ASP A 73 -6.48 -9.05 13.52
C ASP A 73 -6.54 -7.80 12.63
N LYS A 74 -5.89 -6.70 13.05
CA LYS A 74 -5.97 -5.40 12.39
C LYS A 74 -4.65 -4.96 11.78
N ARG A 75 -4.75 -4.40 10.58
CA ARG A 75 -3.61 -3.88 9.82
C ARG A 75 -3.94 -2.54 9.20
N LEU A 76 -3.09 -1.56 9.44
CA LEU A 76 -3.13 -0.28 8.74
C LEU A 76 -2.39 -0.42 7.42
N HIS A 77 -3.12 -0.40 6.31
CA HIS A 77 -2.55 -0.31 4.97
C HIS A 77 -2.32 1.14 4.59
N ILE A 78 -1.18 1.46 4.00
CA ILE A 78 -0.82 2.81 3.60
C ILE A 78 -0.24 2.83 2.18
N LYS A 79 -0.62 3.86 1.42
CA LYS A 79 -0.03 4.13 0.10
C LYS A 79 0.12 5.63 -0.12
N GLY A 80 1.12 6.02 -0.90
CA GLY A 80 1.40 7.43 -1.14
C GLY A 80 2.70 7.66 -1.92
N ALA A 81 3.14 8.92 -1.92
CA ALA A 81 4.43 9.28 -2.51
C ALA A 81 5.55 8.42 -1.92
N ALA A 82 6.36 7.83 -2.80
CA ALA A 82 7.25 6.74 -2.42
C ALA A 82 8.27 7.17 -1.35
N GLU A 83 8.86 8.36 -1.51
CA GLU A 83 9.80 8.96 -0.58
C GLU A 83 9.18 9.22 0.82
N ILE A 84 7.89 9.58 0.86
CA ILE A 84 7.17 9.87 2.11
C ILE A 84 6.87 8.60 2.88
N ILE A 85 6.47 7.53 2.19
CA ILE A 85 6.19 6.23 2.81
C ILE A 85 7.51 5.61 3.27
N LEU A 86 8.52 5.57 2.40
CA LEU A 86 9.83 4.98 2.69
C LEU A 86 10.50 5.63 3.91
N ALA A 87 10.33 6.95 4.09
CA ALA A 87 10.82 7.65 5.27
C ALA A 87 10.24 7.12 6.59
N CYS A 88 9.06 6.49 6.55
CA CYS A 88 8.37 5.92 7.71
C CYS A 88 8.59 4.42 7.91
N CYS A 89 9.27 3.74 6.98
CA CYS A 89 9.48 2.29 7.02
C CYS A 89 10.74 1.93 7.82
N SER A 90 10.59 0.98 8.76
CA SER A 90 11.72 0.36 9.47
C SER A 90 12.11 -1.00 8.89
N HIS A 91 11.23 -1.62 8.10
CA HIS A 91 11.43 -2.93 7.50
C HIS A 91 10.90 -2.93 6.07
N TYR A 92 11.33 -3.92 5.28
CA TYR A 92 10.77 -4.25 3.97
C TYR A 92 10.48 -5.75 3.89
N ILE A 93 9.71 -6.14 2.88
CA ILE A 93 9.46 -7.53 2.56
C ILE A 93 10.36 -7.90 1.37
N ASP A 94 11.18 -8.94 1.54
CA ASP A 94 12.05 -9.44 0.48
C ASP A 94 11.31 -10.36 -0.51
N ASP A 95 12.02 -10.84 -1.53
CA ASP A 95 11.47 -11.69 -2.59
C ASP A 95 10.94 -13.04 -2.08
N ASN A 96 11.36 -13.48 -0.89
CA ASN A 96 10.86 -14.68 -0.23
C ASN A 96 9.61 -14.41 0.62
N GLY A 97 9.14 -13.16 0.66
CA GLY A 97 8.05 -12.75 1.54
C GLY A 97 8.48 -12.56 2.99
N ALA A 98 9.77 -12.55 3.29
CA ALA A 98 10.26 -12.39 4.66
C ALA A 98 10.50 -10.93 5.00
N GLU A 99 10.20 -10.57 6.24
CA GLU A 99 10.46 -9.23 6.77
C GLU A 99 11.95 -9.06 7.07
N GLN A 100 12.55 -8.00 6.53
CA GLN A 100 13.95 -7.66 6.69
C GLN A 100 14.09 -6.23 7.22
N GLU A 101 15.13 -5.98 8.03
CA GLU A 101 15.42 -4.63 8.52
C GLU A 101 15.81 -3.69 7.38
N MET A 102 15.23 -2.48 7.39
CA MET A 102 15.56 -1.43 6.44
C MET A 102 16.87 -0.73 6.85
N THR A 103 17.99 -1.24 6.36
CA THR A 103 19.30 -0.58 6.55
C THR A 103 19.40 0.72 5.74
N ALA A 104 20.30 1.63 6.13
CA ALA A 104 20.55 2.87 5.39
C ALA A 104 20.93 2.59 3.92
N SER A 105 21.79 1.61 3.66
CA SER A 105 22.21 1.26 2.30
C SER A 105 21.05 0.78 1.43
N ILE A 106 20.13 -0.02 1.98
CA ILE A 106 18.95 -0.48 1.25
C ILE A 106 18.01 0.70 0.98
N LYS A 107 17.78 1.54 1.99
CA LYS A 107 16.94 2.74 1.87
C LYS A 107 17.47 3.69 0.79
N ASP A 108 18.77 3.92 0.75
CA ASP A 108 19.42 4.76 -0.27
C ASP A 108 19.31 4.14 -1.66
N GLY A 109 19.45 2.83 -1.78
CA GLY A 109 19.22 2.10 -3.03
C GLY A 109 17.78 2.28 -3.55
N VAL A 110 16.77 2.16 -2.68
CA VAL A 110 15.37 2.38 -3.05
C VAL A 110 15.11 3.84 -3.43
N LEU A 111 15.71 4.80 -2.73
CA LEU A 111 15.64 6.23 -3.09
C LEU A 111 16.21 6.48 -4.49
N GLY A 112 17.36 5.89 -4.81
CA GLY A 112 17.95 6.00 -6.15
C GLY A 112 17.03 5.47 -7.26
N VAL A 113 16.32 4.36 -7.01
CA VAL A 113 15.31 3.83 -7.95
C VAL A 113 14.12 4.79 -8.09
N ILE A 114 13.65 5.37 -6.98
CA ILE A 114 12.55 6.36 -7.00
C ILE A 114 12.94 7.58 -7.84
N GLU A 115 14.15 8.11 -7.65
CA GLU A 115 14.68 9.24 -8.42
C GLU A 115 14.82 8.89 -9.90
N PHE A 116 15.39 7.72 -10.20
CA PHE A 116 15.54 7.23 -11.57
C PHE A 116 14.20 7.19 -12.32
N PHE A 117 13.16 6.59 -11.73
CA PHE A 117 11.82 6.60 -12.33
C PHE A 117 11.22 8.00 -12.44
N GLY A 118 11.54 8.90 -11.50
CA GLY A 118 11.21 10.32 -11.60
C GLY A 118 11.79 10.97 -12.85
N THR A 119 13.03 10.65 -13.24
CA THR A 119 13.64 11.15 -14.49
C THR A 119 12.91 10.70 -15.75
N GLN A 120 12.18 9.58 -15.67
CA GLN A 120 11.37 9.04 -16.76
C GLN A 120 9.93 9.57 -16.74
N ALA A 121 9.65 10.62 -15.96
CA ALA A 121 8.31 11.18 -15.72
C ALA A 121 7.30 10.15 -15.17
N LEU A 122 7.78 9.08 -14.54
CA LEU A 122 6.94 8.10 -13.87
C LEU A 122 6.63 8.55 -12.44
N ARG A 123 5.42 8.24 -12.00
CA ARG A 123 5.00 8.48 -10.62
C ARG A 123 5.26 7.24 -9.78
N CYS A 124 6.20 7.33 -8.86
CA CYS A 124 6.49 6.28 -7.88
C CYS A 124 5.47 6.32 -6.73
N ILE A 125 4.80 5.19 -6.50
CA ILE A 125 3.91 5.00 -5.37
C ILE A 125 4.43 3.84 -4.54
N CYS A 126 4.61 4.07 -3.25
CA CYS A 126 4.97 3.01 -2.31
C CYS A 126 3.71 2.53 -1.58
N VAL A 127 3.66 1.23 -1.32
CA VAL A 127 2.65 0.57 -0.49
C VAL A 127 3.37 -0.03 0.70
N ALA A 128 2.80 0.14 1.89
CA ALA A 128 3.32 -0.42 3.13
C ALA A 128 2.16 -0.76 4.06
N TYR A 129 2.48 -1.43 5.17
CA TYR A 129 1.52 -1.70 6.21
C TYR A 129 2.12 -1.56 7.60
N LYS A 130 1.26 -1.51 8.61
CA LYS A 130 1.62 -1.64 10.02
C LYS A 130 0.54 -2.44 10.74
N ASP A 131 0.94 -3.50 11.43
CA ASP A 131 0.06 -4.23 12.34
C ASP A 131 -0.20 -3.37 13.58
N ILE A 132 -1.46 -3.31 14.02
CA ILE A 132 -1.93 -2.42 15.10
C ILE A 132 -2.72 -3.17 16.16
#